data_AF-S4PZH1-F1
#
_entry.id   AF-S4PZH1-F1
#
_cell.length_a   1.000
_cell.length_b   1.000
_cell.length_c   1.000
_cell.angle_alpha   90.00
_cell.angle_beta   90.00
_cell.angle_gamma   90.00
#
_symmetry.space_group_name_H-M   'P 1'
#
loop_
_entity.id
_entity.type
_entity.pdbx_description
1 polymer ?
#
loop_
_entity_poly.entity_id
_entity_poly.type
_entity_poly.pdbx_seq_one_letter_code
_entity_poly.pdbx_strand_id
1 'polypeptide(L)'
;TEHASKFLDKFGPEQEEYYQEDLNRLCAVKNKDQVKGNELAEIYSSNKFQVQLSRDASTQLKRYLHEQKSSPIIINIIKNHIVIDVCDGPGRTQAQVKSTLGGLLGEASRNENRTK
;
A
#
# COMPACT_ATOMS: atom_id res chain seq x y z
N THR A 1 17.73 -6.48 -11.26
CA THR A 1 16.79 -5.77 -12.14
C THR A 1 15.80 -6.70 -12.82
N GLU A 2 16.24 -7.86 -13.34
CA GLU A 2 15.35 -8.86 -13.96
C GLU A 2 14.17 -9.32 -13.08
N HIS A 3 14.42 -9.61 -11.79
CA HIS A 3 13.39 -10.02 -10.84
C HIS A 3 12.32 -8.94 -10.61
N ALA A 4 12.72 -7.66 -10.60
CA ALA A 4 11.79 -6.54 -10.41
C ALA A 4 10.89 -6.34 -11.64
N SER A 5 11.44 -6.46 -12.85
CA SER A 5 10.64 -6.41 -14.08
C SER A 5 9.61 -7.53 -14.11
N LYS A 6 10.05 -8.78 -13.88
CA LYS A 6 9.16 -9.95 -13.83
C LYS A 6 8.05 -9.81 -12.78
N PHE A 7 8.35 -9.18 -11.64
CA PHE A 7 7.35 -8.90 -10.61
C PHE A 7 6.30 -7.89 -11.10
N LEU A 8 6.74 -6.78 -11.71
CA LEU A 8 5.84 -5.76 -12.25
C LEU A 8 5.00 -6.31 -13.41
N ASP A 9 5.60 -7.05 -14.33
CA ASP A 9 4.90 -7.64 -15.48
C ASP A 9 3.83 -8.64 -15.03
N LYS A 10 4.08 -9.36 -13.93
CA LYS A 10 3.15 -10.35 -13.38
C LYS A 10 2.00 -9.71 -12.59
N PHE A 11 2.29 -8.79 -11.68
CA PHE A 11 1.32 -8.29 -10.70
C PHE A 11 0.80 -6.87 -11.00
N GLY A 12 1.43 -6.14 -11.91
CA GLY A 12 1.03 -4.79 -12.31
C GLY A 12 -0.36 -4.74 -12.96
N PRO A 13 -0.67 -5.61 -13.94
CA PRO A 13 -2.00 -5.64 -14.57
C PRO A 13 -3.14 -6.02 -13.64
N GLU A 14 -2.86 -6.65 -12.48
CA GLU A 14 -3.86 -7.03 -11.48
C GLU A 14 -4.28 -5.85 -10.59
N GLN A 15 -3.57 -4.72 -10.65
CA GLN A 15 -3.90 -3.55 -9.83
C GLN A 15 -5.07 -2.76 -10.42
N GLU A 16 -5.78 -2.04 -9.55
CA GLU A 16 -6.93 -1.22 -9.91
C GLU A 16 -6.57 -0.16 -10.97
N GLU A 17 -7.53 0.16 -11.86
CA GLU A 17 -7.32 1.02 -13.03
C GLU A 17 -6.69 2.38 -12.67
N TYR A 18 -7.11 2.96 -11.55
CA TYR A 18 -6.63 4.26 -11.07
C TYR A 18 -5.18 4.24 -10.53
N TYR A 19 -4.52 3.07 -10.47
CA TYR A 19 -3.08 2.97 -10.17
C TYR A 19 -2.23 2.66 -11.41
N GLN A 20 -2.83 2.39 -12.57
CA GLN A 20 -2.08 1.96 -13.76
C GLN A 20 -1.14 3.06 -14.29
N GLU A 21 -1.53 4.34 -14.19
CA GLU A 21 -0.67 5.46 -14.57
C GLU A 21 0.59 5.55 -13.68
N ASP A 22 0.42 5.37 -12.37
CA ASP A 22 1.54 5.37 -11.42
C ASP A 22 2.47 4.18 -11.67
N LEU A 23 1.93 3.00 -11.97
CA LEU A 23 2.73 1.82 -12.33
C LEU A 23 3.55 2.05 -13.61
N ASN A 24 2.97 2.72 -14.61
CA ASN A 24 3.68 3.09 -15.83
C ASN A 24 4.84 4.06 -15.54
N ARG A 25 4.66 5.03 -14.63
CA ARG A 25 5.73 5.94 -14.21
C ARG A 25 6.82 5.22 -13.40
N LEU A 26 6.43 4.26 -12.54
CA LEU A 26 7.36 3.45 -11.76
C LEU A 26 8.14 2.45 -12.63
N CYS A 27 7.58 2.01 -13.76
CA CYS A 27 8.24 1.05 -14.65
C CYS A 27 9.55 1.59 -15.24
N ALA A 28 9.70 2.91 -15.34
CA ALA A 28 10.91 3.58 -15.80
C ALA A 28 12.07 3.50 -14.78
N VAL A 29 11.79 3.20 -13.51
CA VAL A 29 12.80 3.08 -12.44
C VAL A 29 13.39 1.67 -12.45
N LYS A 30 14.63 1.55 -12.94
CA LYS A 30 15.34 0.26 -13.06
C LYS A 30 16.47 0.10 -12.06
N ASN A 31 16.97 1.18 -11.45
CA ASN A 31 18.06 1.13 -10.47
C ASN A 31 17.85 2.14 -9.34
N LYS A 32 18.68 2.04 -8.29
CA LYS A 32 18.57 2.86 -7.08
C LYS A 32 18.79 4.35 -7.34
N ASP A 33 19.66 4.70 -8.28
CA ASP A 33 19.95 6.11 -8.60
C ASP A 33 18.74 6.78 -9.26
N GLN A 34 18.00 6.01 -10.08
CA GLN A 34 16.75 6.47 -10.69
C GLN A 34 15.60 6.65 -9.71
N VAL A 35 15.66 6.03 -8.52
CA VAL A 35 14.66 6.29 -7.46
C VAL A 35 14.69 7.77 -7.09
N LYS A 36 15.88 8.36 -6.94
CA LYS A 36 16.05 9.78 -6.57
C LYS A 36 15.63 10.77 -7.68
N GLY A 37 15.46 10.28 -8.90
CA GLY A 37 15.02 11.08 -10.04
C GLY A 37 13.54 10.91 -10.37
N ASN A 38 12.84 10.02 -9.66
CA ASN A 38 11.43 9.72 -9.90
C ASN A 38 10.63 10.10 -8.65
N GLU A 39 9.87 11.18 -8.77
CA GLU A 39 9.06 11.74 -7.69
C GLU A 39 8.17 10.70 -6.98
N LEU A 40 7.50 9.82 -7.72
CA LEU A 40 6.66 8.77 -7.12
C LEU A 40 7.49 7.78 -6.31
N ALA A 41 8.62 7.34 -6.85
CA ALA A 41 9.50 6.40 -6.18
C ALA A 41 10.10 7.00 -4.90
N GLU A 42 10.43 8.29 -4.90
CA GLU A 42 10.86 9.01 -3.70
C GLU A 42 9.73 9.09 -2.67
N ILE A 43 8.53 9.50 -3.08
CA ILE A 43 7.37 9.60 -2.20
C ILE A 43 7.08 8.26 -1.52
N TYR A 44 7.04 7.15 -2.25
CA TYR A 44 6.80 5.82 -1.68
C TYR A 44 7.97 5.31 -0.82
N SER A 45 9.20 5.72 -1.11
CA SER A 45 10.38 5.31 -0.32
C SER A 45 10.46 6.05 1.01
N SER A 46 9.98 7.29 1.06
CA SER A 46 10.07 8.17 2.23
C SER A 46 8.80 8.18 3.11
N ASN A 47 7.67 7.70 2.60
CA ASN A 47 6.39 7.72 3.30
C ASN A 47 5.83 6.30 3.47
N LYS A 48 4.93 6.16 4.43
CA LYS A 48 4.15 4.92 4.60
C LYS A 48 2.79 5.05 3.93
N PHE A 49 2.33 3.96 3.33
CA PHE A 49 1.01 3.88 2.73
C PHE A 49 -0.07 3.65 3.79
N GLN A 50 -1.12 4.45 3.78
CA GLN A 50 -2.22 4.42 4.74
C GLN A 50 -3.33 3.48 4.26
N VAL A 51 -3.73 2.55 5.12
CA VAL A 51 -4.84 1.62 4.87
C VAL A 51 -5.76 1.61 6.07
N GLN A 52 -7.06 1.76 5.85
CA GLN A 52 -8.05 1.61 6.92
C GLN A 52 -8.63 0.19 6.93
N LEU A 53 -8.60 -0.47 8.08
CA LEU A 53 -9.20 -1.80 8.26
C LEU A 53 -10.19 -1.79 9.42
N SER A 54 -11.21 -2.66 9.37
CA SER A 54 -11.98 -2.95 10.57
C SER A 54 -11.13 -3.69 11.60
N ARG A 55 -11.53 -3.63 12.87
CA ARG A 55 -10.88 -4.37 13.96
C ARG A 55 -10.77 -5.86 13.65
N ASP A 56 -11.82 -6.45 13.10
CA ASP A 56 -11.88 -7.87 12.77
C ASP A 56 -10.91 -8.22 11.64
N ALA A 57 -10.90 -7.44 10.55
CA ALA A 57 -9.99 -7.65 9.43
C ALA A 57 -8.51 -7.49 9.84
N SER A 58 -8.21 -6.47 10.65
CA SER A 58 -6.87 -6.26 11.21
C SER A 58 -6.41 -7.43 12.08
N THR A 59 -7.32 -7.97 12.91
CA THR A 59 -7.02 -9.11 13.79
C THR A 59 -6.78 -10.38 12.98
N GLN A 60 -7.58 -10.63 11.94
CA GLN A 60 -7.39 -11.77 11.05
C GLN A 60 -6.07 -11.68 10.29
N LEU A 61 -5.71 -10.50 9.77
CA LEU A 61 -4.43 -10.28 9.10
C LEU A 61 -3.25 -10.56 10.05
N LYS A 62 -3.30 -10.05 11.29
CA LYS A 62 -2.26 -10.32 12.29
C LYS A 62 -2.12 -11.82 12.59
N ARG A 63 -3.23 -12.52 12.81
CA ARG A 63 -3.22 -13.98 13.02
C ARG A 63 -2.61 -14.70 11.83
N TYR A 64 -3.02 -14.37 10.60
CA TYR A 64 -2.45 -14.97 9.39
C TYR A 64 -0.93 -14.79 9.30
N LEU A 65 -0.45 -13.56 9.53
CA LEU A 65 0.98 -13.25 9.45
C LEU A 65 1.80 -14.00 10.51
N HIS A 66 1.26 -14.21 11.71
CA HIS A 66 1.98 -14.87 12.80
C HIS A 66 1.81 -16.40 12.83
N GLU A 67 0.61 -16.92 12.56
CA GLU A 67 0.29 -18.35 12.68
C GLU A 67 0.74 -19.15 11.45
N GLN A 68 0.67 -18.58 10.24
CA GLN A 68 0.96 -19.31 8.99
C GLN A 68 2.44 -19.34 8.60
N LYS A 69 3.37 -19.04 9.53
CA LYS A 69 4.80 -18.86 9.24
C LYS A 69 5.05 -17.98 8.02
N SER A 70 4.28 -16.89 7.90
CA SER A 70 4.45 -15.96 6.78
C SER A 70 5.90 -15.50 6.70
N SER A 71 6.39 -15.29 5.48
CA SER A 71 7.77 -14.86 5.27
C SER A 71 8.09 -13.62 6.12
N PRO A 72 9.17 -13.63 6.92
CA PRO A 72 9.59 -12.46 7.71
C PRO A 72 9.75 -11.19 6.86
N ILE A 73 10.05 -11.36 5.57
CA ILE A 73 10.15 -10.27 4.60
C ILE A 73 8.81 -9.55 4.44
N ILE A 74 7.70 -10.29 4.30
CA ILE A 74 6.35 -9.71 4.16
C ILE A 74 5.95 -8.95 5.42
N ILE A 75 6.19 -9.54 6.59
CA ILE A 75 5.90 -8.91 7.89
C ILE A 75 6.67 -7.59 8.01
N ASN A 76 7.95 -7.59 7.63
CA ASN A 76 8.79 -6.40 7.69
C ASN A 76 8.37 -5.33 6.67
N ILE A 77 7.95 -5.72 5.47
CA ILE A 77 7.41 -4.80 4.47
C ILE A 77 6.17 -4.10 5.02
N ILE A 78 5.20 -4.85 5.54
CA ILE A 78 3.98 -4.27 6.12
C ILE A 78 4.33 -3.32 7.27
N LYS A 79 5.20 -3.74 8.20
CA LYS A 79 5.60 -2.93 9.36
C LYS A 79 6.27 -1.60 8.95
N ASN A 80 7.14 -1.63 7.95
CA ASN A 80 7.96 -0.48 7.60
C ASN A 80 7.30 0.46 6.58
N HIS A 81 6.45 -0.06 5.70
CA HIS A 81 5.90 0.69 4.57
C HIS A 81 4.38 0.88 4.62
N ILE A 82 3.67 0.27 5.57
CA ILE A 82 2.21 0.38 5.70
C ILE A 82 1.83 0.89 7.09
N VAL A 83 0.89 1.83 7.15
CA VAL A 83 0.17 2.21 8.35
C VAL A 83 -1.23 1.62 8.25
N ILE A 84 -1.59 0.80 9.23
CA ILE A 84 -2.94 0.25 9.35
C ILE A 84 -3.67 1.07 10.40
N ASP A 85 -4.63 1.88 9.94
CA ASP A 85 -5.56 2.58 10.82
C ASP A 85 -6.79 1.69 11.07
N VAL A 86 -7.08 1.42 12.34
CA VAL A 86 -8.15 0.50 12.74
C VAL A 86 -9.41 1.31 13.02
N CYS A 87 -10.39 1.16 12.15
CA CYS A 87 -11.68 1.80 12.30
C CYS A 87 -12.56 1.03 13.31
N ASP A 88 -13.15 1.77 14.25
CA ASP A 88 -14.20 1.24 15.12
C ASP A 88 -15.52 1.15 14.33
N GLY A 89 -16.10 -0.05 14.28
CA GLY A 89 -17.34 -0.34 13.55
C GLY A 89 -17.26 -1.60 12.69
N PRO A 90 -18.39 -2.02 12.09
CA PRO A 90 -18.42 -3.15 11.18
C PRO A 90 -17.57 -2.89 9.94
N GLY A 91 -17.20 -3.96 9.23
CA GLY A 91 -16.48 -3.87 7.96
C GLY A 91 -17.19 -2.96 6.96
N ARG A 92 -16.42 -2.10 6.30
CA ARG A 92 -16.93 -1.21 5.24
C ARG A 92 -17.39 -2.04 4.05
N THR A 93 -18.47 -1.59 3.40
CA THR A 93 -18.89 -2.15 2.11
C THR A 93 -17.87 -1.82 1.01
N GLN A 94 -17.86 -2.59 -0.08
CA GLN A 94 -16.97 -2.30 -1.21
C GLN A 94 -17.17 -0.89 -1.78
N ALA A 95 -18.41 -0.39 -1.82
CA ALA A 95 -18.70 0.96 -2.30
C ALA A 95 -18.07 2.04 -1.41
N GLN A 96 -18.14 1.87 -0.09
CA GLN A 96 -17.50 2.79 0.87
C GLN A 96 -15.99 2.76 0.74
N VAL A 97 -15.39 1.58 0.56
CA VAL A 97 -13.94 1.45 0.33
C VAL A 97 -13.54 2.15 -0.96
N LYS A 98 -14.23 1.88 -2.08
CA LYS A 98 -13.92 2.52 -3.37
C LYS A 98 -14.02 4.05 -3.34
N SER A 99 -14.89 4.61 -2.50
CA SER A 99 -15.01 6.07 -2.36
C SER A 99 -13.84 6.76 -1.67
N THR A 100 -12.96 6.01 -0.99
CA THR A 100 -11.80 6.55 -0.25
C THR A 100 -10.45 6.11 -0.83
N LEU A 101 -10.46 5.28 -1.88
CA LEU A 101 -9.25 4.79 -2.56
C LEU A 101 -8.73 5.77 -3.62
N GLY A 102 -7.54 5.47 -4.14
CA GLY A 102 -6.91 6.23 -5.25
C GLY A 102 -5.98 7.36 -4.81
N GLY A 103 -5.84 7.61 -3.50
CA GLY A 103 -4.80 8.48 -2.99
C GLY A 103 -3.40 7.87 -3.19
N LEU A 104 -2.42 8.71 -3.53
CA LEU A 104 -1.04 8.30 -3.80
C LEU A 104 -0.43 7.54 -2.60
N LEU A 105 -0.66 8.02 -1.39
CA LEU A 105 -0.22 7.39 -0.13
C LEU A 105 -1.34 6.63 0.57
N GLY A 106 -2.37 6.23 -0.17
CA GLY A 106 -3.51 5.48 0.35
C GLY A 106 -4.61 6.37 0.88
N GLU A 107 -5.29 5.90 1.92
CA GLU A 107 -6.46 6.59 2.48
C GLU A 107 -6.06 7.78 3.37
N ALA A 108 -6.90 8.81 3.42
CA ALA A 108 -6.66 9.96 4.29
C ALA A 108 -6.57 9.54 5.77
N SER A 109 -5.59 10.07 6.50
CA SER A 109 -5.45 9.85 7.93
C SER A 109 -6.56 10.59 8.67
N ARG A 110 -7.26 9.91 9.60
CA ARG A 110 -8.30 10.54 10.42
C ARG A 110 -7.81 11.74 11.24
N ASN A 111 -6.50 11.79 11.53
CA ASN A 111 -5.90 12.89 12.29
C ASN A 111 -5.67 14.17 11.45
N GLU A 112 -5.68 14.08 10.12
CA GLU A 112 -5.48 15.23 9.23
C GLU A 112 -6.77 16.06 9.05
N ASN A 113 -7.94 15.46 9.29
CA ASN A 113 -9.24 16.13 9.21
C ASN A 113 -9.64 16.92 10.46
N ARG A 114 -8.75 17.05 11.46
CA ARG A 114 -8.97 17.98 12.58
C ARG A 114 -8.53 19.37 12.14
N THR A 115 -9.44 20.13 11.54
CA THR A 115 -9.30 21.59 11.46
C THR A 115 -9.14 22.11 12.90
N LYS A 116 -8.01 22.78 13.18
CA LYS A 116 -7.89 23.59 14.39
C LYS A 116 -8.84 24.77 14.34
#